data_AF-A0A1J4L3S8-F1
#
_entry.id   AF-A0A1J4L3S8-F1
#
_cell.length_a   1.000
_cell.length_b   1.000
_cell.length_c   1.000
_cell.angle_alpha   90.00
_cell.angle_beta   90.00
_cell.angle_gamma   90.00
#
_symmetry.space_group_name_H-M   'P 1'
#
loop_
_entity.id
_entity.type
_entity.pdbx_description
1 polymer ?
#
loop_
_entity_poly.entity_id
_entity_poly.type
_entity_poly.pdbx_seq_one_letter_code
_entity_poly.pdbx_strand_id
1 'polypeptide(L)'
;MFAFLFALCLSAIDPTPPPFRRPFQPERVSHFECVNIVRHVEKLVQSGSGVKHIETKISEMCDRLSETRKEVCQSIAKDKIKQIVDLLNEMKAPQFICDLLGYRKILGPERQITVADCHSIVEKLKVQYKTFKPGFRRPILNQTEGSKIPPPVLPQNPAQPQNPTKPQPAAAKVLGDDDKPKEEPKPADGNSEARPLPAPIKPANDRPFGIRPESGIRDNRLQFPGMRMPFGLGPVCKELPPESRMACHIISRSVYKGLRLGKDETPEEICKNLNETRYIKLI
;
A
#
# COMPACT_ATOMS: atom_id res chain seq x y z
N MET A 1 -24.10 -2.64 -64.31
CA MET A 1 -22.78 -2.45 -63.68
C MET A 1 -22.98 -1.70 -62.38
N PHE A 2 -22.32 -2.10 -61.29
CA PHE A 2 -22.52 -1.67 -59.89
C PHE A 2 -23.58 -2.43 -59.10
N ALA A 3 -23.26 -3.69 -58.77
CA ALA A 3 -23.82 -4.33 -57.61
C ALA A 3 -22.75 -5.23 -56.97
N PHE A 4 -22.67 -5.19 -55.64
CA PHE A 4 -21.92 -6.08 -54.74
C PHE A 4 -20.42 -5.85 -54.57
N LEU A 5 -20.08 -4.89 -53.68
CA LEU A 5 -18.82 -4.88 -52.92
C LEU A 5 -19.02 -4.12 -51.59
N PHE A 6 -19.91 -4.61 -50.73
CA PHE A 6 -19.92 -4.28 -49.30
C PHE A 6 -19.45 -5.52 -48.53
N ALA A 7 -18.13 -5.69 -48.48
CA ALA A 7 -17.48 -6.66 -47.62
C ALA A 7 -17.65 -6.22 -46.17
N LEU A 8 -18.57 -6.90 -45.47
CA LEU A 8 -18.83 -6.75 -44.05
C LEU A 8 -17.60 -7.22 -43.25
N CYS A 9 -16.75 -6.27 -42.85
CA CYS A 9 -15.82 -6.46 -41.74
C CYS A 9 -16.61 -6.48 -40.41
N LEU A 10 -17.25 -7.60 -40.11
CA LEU A 10 -17.58 -7.93 -38.72
C LEU A 10 -16.25 -8.29 -38.03
N SER A 11 -15.62 -7.29 -37.43
CA SER A 11 -14.55 -7.51 -36.47
C SER A 11 -15.13 -8.33 -35.32
N ALA A 12 -14.61 -9.55 -35.15
CA ALA A 12 -14.90 -10.39 -34.01
C ALA A 12 -14.53 -9.62 -32.74
N ILE A 13 -15.54 -9.14 -32.03
CA ILE A 13 -15.38 -8.61 -30.68
C ILE A 13 -15.16 -9.85 -29.82
N ASP A 14 -13.89 -10.15 -29.51
CA ASP A 14 -13.55 -11.22 -28.57
C ASP A 14 -14.30 -10.94 -27.25
N PRO A 15 -15.09 -11.90 -26.72
CA PRO A 15 -15.76 -11.73 -25.45
C PRO A 15 -14.67 -11.59 -24.38
N THR A 16 -14.47 -10.35 -23.93
CA THR A 16 -13.58 -10.04 -22.81
C THR A 16 -13.95 -10.97 -21.65
N PRO A 17 -12.99 -11.77 -21.14
CA PRO A 17 -13.28 -12.68 -20.05
C PRO A 17 -13.80 -11.87 -18.86
N PRO A 18 -14.85 -12.34 -18.17
CA PRO A 18 -15.37 -11.64 -17.00
C PRO A 18 -14.21 -11.39 -16.02
N PRO A 19 -14.17 -10.23 -15.35
CA PRO A 19 -13.13 -9.95 -14.38
C PRO A 19 -13.09 -11.10 -13.38
N PHE A 20 -11.91 -11.70 -13.20
CA PHE A 20 -11.66 -12.79 -12.26
C PHE A 20 -12.10 -12.34 -10.86
N ARG A 21 -13.37 -12.62 -10.50
CA ARG A 21 -13.85 -12.42 -9.13
C ARG A 21 -13.19 -13.52 -8.32
N ARG A 22 -12.23 -13.15 -7.48
CA ARG A 22 -11.66 -14.10 -6.54
C ARG A 22 -12.83 -14.74 -5.77
N PRO A 23 -12.88 -16.07 -5.64
CA PRO A 23 -13.95 -16.74 -4.91
C PRO A 23 -14.05 -16.11 -3.52
N PHE A 24 -15.29 -15.83 -3.08
CA PHE A 24 -15.54 -15.36 -1.73
C PHE A 24 -15.04 -16.42 -0.76
N GLN A 25 -14.06 -16.07 0.06
CA GLN A 25 -13.52 -16.97 1.07
C GLN A 25 -13.99 -16.51 2.45
N PRO A 26 -14.88 -17.28 3.13
CA PRO A 26 -15.44 -16.90 4.42
C PRO A 26 -14.35 -16.68 5.48
N GLU A 27 -13.20 -17.35 5.36
CA GLU A 27 -12.08 -17.16 6.29
C GLU A 27 -11.39 -15.79 6.18
N ARG A 28 -11.47 -15.09 5.04
CA ARG A 28 -10.92 -13.72 4.95
C ARG A 28 -11.77 -12.72 5.71
N VAL A 29 -13.09 -12.95 5.72
CA VAL A 29 -14.04 -12.13 6.47
C VAL A 29 -13.82 -12.31 7.96
N SER A 30 -13.52 -13.55 8.39
CA SER A 30 -13.36 -13.90 9.81
C SER A 30 -12.21 -13.16 10.50
N HIS A 31 -10.99 -13.16 9.93
CA HIS A 31 -9.87 -12.39 10.49
C HIS A 31 -10.13 -10.88 10.47
N PHE A 32 -10.72 -10.36 9.39
CA PHE A 32 -11.02 -8.93 9.28
C PHE A 32 -12.00 -8.46 10.36
N GLU A 33 -13.11 -9.18 10.57
CA GLU A 33 -14.07 -8.85 11.62
C GLU A 33 -13.48 -8.99 13.01
N CYS A 34 -12.68 -10.04 13.27
CA CYS A 34 -12.00 -10.17 14.54
C CYS A 34 -11.14 -8.94 14.86
N VAL A 35 -10.28 -8.50 13.92
CA VAL A 35 -9.40 -7.34 14.16
C VAL A 35 -10.20 -6.06 14.38
N ASN A 36 -11.33 -5.90 13.69
CA ASN A 36 -12.21 -4.75 13.90
C ASN A 36 -12.86 -4.77 15.28
N ILE A 37 -13.35 -5.93 15.74
CA ILE A 37 -13.92 -6.09 17.07
C ILE A 37 -12.87 -5.81 18.14
N VAL A 38 -11.69 -6.44 18.05
CA VAL A 38 -10.61 -6.26 19.04
C VAL A 38 -10.22 -4.78 19.17
N ARG A 39 -10.13 -4.04 18.05
CA ARG A 39 -9.87 -2.59 18.08
C ARG A 39 -10.98 -1.76 18.72
N HIS A 40 -12.25 -2.17 18.59
CA HIS A 40 -13.35 -1.49 19.25
C HIS A 40 -13.38 -1.80 20.74
N VAL A 41 -13.15 -3.06 21.10
CA VAL A 41 -13.01 -3.48 22.50
C VAL A 41 -11.85 -2.73 23.17
N GLU A 42 -10.69 -2.64 22.52
CA GLU A 42 -9.53 -1.89 23.01
C GLU A 42 -9.89 -0.44 23.36
N LYS A 43 -10.61 0.28 22.48
CA LYS A 43 -11.06 1.65 22.77
C LYS A 43 -12.03 1.72 23.95
N LEU A 44 -12.93 0.75 24.07
CA LEU A 44 -13.90 0.73 25.16
C LEU A 44 -13.23 0.39 26.50
N VAL A 45 -12.27 -0.54 26.52
CA VAL A 45 -11.44 -0.83 27.69
C VAL A 45 -10.64 0.41 28.10
N GLN A 46 -10.03 1.11 27.14
CA GLN A 46 -9.32 2.38 27.40
C GLN A 46 -10.22 3.49 27.96
N SER A 47 -11.52 3.46 27.64
CA SER A 47 -12.51 4.39 28.20
C SER A 47 -13.02 4.00 29.60
N GLY A 48 -12.56 2.88 30.17
CA GLY A 48 -13.03 2.37 31.45
C GLY A 48 -14.41 1.69 31.40
N SER A 49 -14.86 1.27 30.21
CA SER A 49 -16.13 0.57 30.07
C SER A 49 -16.08 -0.84 30.67
N GLY A 50 -17.10 -1.22 31.43
CA GLY A 50 -17.23 -2.59 31.95
C GLY A 50 -17.55 -3.61 30.85
N VAL A 51 -17.18 -4.88 31.05
CA VAL A 51 -17.32 -5.97 30.06
C VAL A 51 -18.75 -6.10 29.52
N LYS A 52 -19.78 -6.00 30.38
CA LYS A 52 -21.18 -6.07 29.94
C LYS A 52 -21.56 -4.94 28.97
N HIS A 53 -21.05 -3.72 29.21
CA HIS A 53 -21.28 -2.59 28.33
C HIS A 53 -20.58 -2.77 26.98
N ILE A 54 -19.38 -3.35 27.00
CA ILE A 54 -18.63 -3.71 25.80
C ILE A 54 -19.40 -4.74 24.97
N GLU A 55 -19.88 -5.82 25.58
CA GLU A 55 -20.66 -6.86 24.90
C GLU A 55 -21.88 -6.27 24.17
N THR A 56 -22.65 -5.40 24.84
CA THR A 56 -23.81 -4.72 24.22
C THR A 56 -23.38 -3.85 23.04
N LYS A 57 -22.35 -3.02 23.21
CA LYS A 57 -21.88 -2.10 22.15
C LYS A 57 -21.35 -2.84 20.92
N ILE A 58 -20.65 -3.95 21.11
CA ILE A 58 -20.17 -4.77 20.01
C ILE A 58 -21.34 -5.47 19.31
N SER A 59 -22.34 -5.97 20.05
CA SER A 59 -23.55 -6.56 19.44
C SER A 59 -24.30 -5.56 18.57
N GLU A 60 -24.53 -4.33 19.07
CA GLU A 60 -25.16 -3.24 18.30
C GLU A 60 -24.40 -2.91 17.01
N MET A 61 -23.06 -2.96 17.06
CA MET A 61 -22.21 -2.76 15.90
C MET A 61 -22.36 -3.90 14.88
N CYS A 62 -22.39 -5.15 15.35
CA CYS A 62 -22.57 -6.32 14.49
C CYS A 62 -23.90 -6.30 13.73
N ASP A 63 -24.98 -5.80 14.35
CA ASP A 63 -26.31 -5.74 13.74
C ASP A 63 -26.42 -4.80 12.54
N ARG A 64 -25.50 -3.83 12.41
CA ARG A 64 -25.43 -2.87 11.30
C ARG A 64 -24.66 -3.41 10.09
N LEU A 65 -24.09 -4.61 10.20
CA LEU A 65 -23.30 -5.22 9.13
C LEU A 65 -24.18 -6.00 8.15
N SER A 66 -23.66 -6.22 6.94
CA SER A 66 -24.26 -7.12 5.96
C SER A 66 -24.29 -8.55 6.49
N GLU A 67 -25.27 -9.35 6.07
CA GLU A 67 -25.59 -10.69 6.59
C GLU A 67 -24.36 -11.60 6.80
N THR A 68 -23.51 -11.76 5.78
CA THR A 68 -22.28 -12.58 5.86
C THR A 68 -21.26 -12.11 6.90
N ARG A 69 -21.16 -10.80 7.13
CA ARG A 69 -20.24 -10.21 8.12
C ARG A 69 -20.87 -10.20 9.52
N LYS A 70 -22.19 -10.03 9.57
CA LYS A 70 -22.99 -10.02 10.79
C LYS A 70 -22.88 -11.36 11.53
N GLU A 71 -23.06 -12.49 10.84
CA GLU A 71 -22.94 -13.83 11.44
C GLU A 71 -21.57 -14.05 12.11
N VAL A 72 -20.50 -13.73 11.39
CA VAL A 72 -19.12 -13.83 11.89
C VAL A 72 -18.93 -12.90 13.10
N CYS A 73 -19.36 -11.65 13.00
CA CYS A 73 -19.23 -10.66 14.07
C CYS A 73 -19.96 -11.10 15.34
N GLN A 74 -21.21 -11.57 15.21
CA GLN A 74 -22.01 -12.05 16.32
C GLN A 74 -21.39 -13.29 16.97
N SER A 75 -20.81 -14.22 16.19
CA SER A 75 -20.12 -15.39 16.74
C SER A 75 -18.94 -14.99 17.65
N ILE A 76 -18.18 -13.97 17.26
CA ILE A 76 -17.05 -13.45 18.04
C ILE A 76 -17.57 -12.71 19.28
N ALA A 77 -18.60 -11.87 19.11
CA ALA A 77 -19.16 -11.04 20.16
C ALA A 77 -19.76 -11.86 21.32
N LYS A 78 -20.35 -13.01 21.02
CA LYS A 78 -21.04 -13.84 22.02
C LYS A 78 -20.06 -14.54 22.98
N ASP A 79 -18.98 -15.10 22.44
CA ASP A 79 -18.18 -16.06 23.19
C ASP A 79 -16.74 -15.58 23.47
N LYS A 80 -16.23 -14.58 22.74
CA LYS A 80 -14.80 -14.23 22.76
C LYS A 80 -14.49 -12.88 23.41
N ILE A 81 -15.46 -12.04 23.73
CA ILE A 81 -15.22 -10.68 24.25
C ILE A 81 -14.43 -10.70 25.56
N LYS A 82 -14.77 -11.57 26.51
CA LYS A 82 -14.03 -11.71 27.77
C LYS A 82 -12.56 -12.04 27.54
N GLN A 83 -12.31 -13.07 26.72
CA GLN A 83 -10.96 -13.49 26.34
C GLN A 83 -10.19 -12.38 25.61
N ILE A 84 -10.87 -11.59 24.77
CA ILE A 84 -10.27 -10.43 24.09
C ILE A 84 -9.84 -9.36 25.10
N VAL A 85 -10.70 -9.04 26.08
CA VAL A 85 -10.40 -8.06 27.13
C VAL A 85 -9.18 -8.51 27.94
N ASP A 86 -9.13 -9.79 28.34
CA ASP A 86 -8.00 -10.34 29.10
C ASP A 86 -6.68 -10.22 28.31
N LEU A 87 -6.68 -10.61 27.03
CA LEU A 87 -5.51 -10.51 26.16
C LEU A 87 -5.10 -9.05 25.89
N LEU A 88 -6.04 -8.12 25.85
CA LEU A 88 -5.75 -6.69 25.72
C LEU A 88 -5.11 -6.13 26.99
N ASN A 89 -5.53 -6.59 28.17
CA ASN A 89 -4.90 -6.23 29.44
C ASN A 89 -3.45 -6.74 29.54
N GLU A 90 -3.13 -7.85 28.85
CA GLU A 90 -1.75 -8.33 28.65
C GLU A 90 -0.95 -7.56 27.57
N MET A 91 -1.48 -6.43 27.08
CA MET A 91 -0.84 -5.59 26.06
C MET A 91 -0.57 -6.32 24.72
N LYS A 92 -1.38 -7.33 24.39
CA LYS A 92 -1.23 -8.06 23.12
C LYS A 92 -1.78 -7.26 21.94
N ALA A 93 -1.10 -7.34 20.80
CA ALA A 93 -1.53 -6.67 19.58
C ALA A 93 -2.81 -7.32 19.00
N PRO A 94 -3.75 -6.55 18.41
CA PRO A 94 -5.01 -7.08 17.89
C PRO A 94 -4.87 -8.22 16.87
N GLN A 95 -3.83 -8.19 16.03
CA GLN A 95 -3.58 -9.25 15.05
C GLN A 95 -3.21 -10.57 15.74
N PHE A 96 -2.38 -10.49 16.79
CA PHE A 96 -1.97 -11.65 17.56
C PHE A 96 -3.14 -12.26 18.33
N ILE A 97 -4.01 -11.42 18.89
CA ILE A 97 -5.24 -11.85 19.56
C ILE A 97 -6.12 -12.66 18.58
N CYS A 98 -6.36 -12.15 17.38
CA CYS A 98 -7.17 -12.86 16.39
C CYS A 98 -6.57 -14.19 15.94
N ASP A 99 -5.24 -14.24 15.78
CA ASP A 99 -4.55 -15.48 15.47
C ASP A 99 -4.68 -16.53 16.58
N LEU A 100 -4.60 -16.12 17.85
CA LEU A 100 -4.81 -16.99 19.02
C LEU A 100 -6.26 -17.50 19.12
N LEU A 101 -7.22 -16.64 18.79
CA LEU A 101 -8.64 -16.98 18.80
C LEU A 101 -9.07 -17.87 17.62
N GLY A 102 -8.16 -18.19 16.70
CA GLY A 102 -8.41 -19.03 15.53
C GLY A 102 -8.89 -18.27 14.30
N TYR A 103 -9.09 -16.95 14.38
CA TYR A 103 -9.46 -16.08 13.26
C TYR A 103 -8.21 -15.66 12.48
N ARG A 104 -7.48 -16.65 11.93
CA ARG A 104 -6.16 -16.44 11.34
C ARG A 104 -6.22 -15.73 10.00
N LYS A 105 -5.20 -14.92 9.72
CA LYS A 105 -5.00 -14.34 8.40
C LYS A 105 -4.54 -15.39 7.39
N ILE A 106 -5.37 -15.71 6.39
CA ILE A 106 -4.93 -16.54 5.27
C ILE A 106 -3.98 -15.74 4.37
N LEU A 107 -2.76 -16.26 4.23
CA LEU A 107 -1.79 -15.76 3.25
C LEU A 107 -2.09 -16.42 1.91
N GLY A 108 -2.41 -15.60 0.90
CA GLY A 108 -2.56 -16.09 -0.46
C GLY A 108 -1.23 -16.60 -1.04
N PRO A 109 -1.27 -17.35 -2.15
CA PRO A 109 -0.07 -17.81 -2.85
C PRO A 109 0.86 -16.65 -3.23
N GLU A 110 0.29 -15.45 -3.46
CA GLU A 110 1.01 -14.21 -3.74
C GLU A 110 2.10 -13.82 -2.69
N ARG A 111 2.04 -14.41 -1.49
CA ARG A 111 2.95 -14.10 -0.37
C ARG A 111 3.93 -15.23 -0.09
N GLN A 112 3.97 -16.25 -0.95
CA GLN A 112 4.86 -17.38 -0.81
C GLN A 112 6.15 -17.11 -1.60
N ILE A 113 7.29 -17.44 -0.99
CA ILE A 113 8.59 -17.21 -1.59
C ILE A 113 9.59 -18.23 -1.06
N THR A 114 10.53 -18.66 -1.90
CA THR A 114 11.61 -19.55 -1.47
C THR A 114 12.56 -18.81 -0.54
N VAL A 115 13.23 -19.54 0.35
CA VAL A 115 14.26 -18.95 1.23
C VAL A 115 15.37 -18.28 0.42
N ALA A 116 15.81 -18.93 -0.66
CA ALA A 116 16.85 -18.40 -1.55
C ALA A 116 16.43 -17.09 -2.23
N ASP A 117 15.21 -17.01 -2.76
CA ASP A 117 14.69 -15.79 -3.37
C ASP A 117 14.54 -14.67 -2.33
N CYS A 118 14.09 -15.00 -1.12
CA CYS A 118 13.99 -14.02 -0.04
C CYS A 118 15.35 -13.39 0.27
N HIS A 119 16.41 -14.20 0.41
CA HIS A 119 17.76 -13.70 0.68
C HIS A 119 18.29 -12.85 -0.49
N SER A 120 18.14 -13.34 -1.72
CA SER A 120 18.54 -12.63 -2.95
C SER A 120 17.87 -11.26 -3.06
N ILE A 121 16.57 -11.17 -2.77
CA ILE A 121 15.82 -9.92 -2.77
C ILE A 121 16.33 -8.98 -1.69
N VAL A 122 16.52 -9.46 -0.46
CA VAL A 122 17.01 -8.61 0.65
C VAL A 122 18.36 -8.00 0.30
N GLU A 123 19.30 -8.80 -0.23
CA GLU A 123 20.63 -8.31 -0.61
C GLU A 123 20.56 -7.29 -1.75
N LYS A 124 19.84 -7.59 -2.83
CA LYS A 124 19.63 -6.64 -3.95
C LYS A 124 19.04 -5.31 -3.46
N LEU A 125 18.05 -5.37 -2.57
CA LEU A 125 17.42 -4.20 -1.98
C LEU A 125 18.38 -3.40 -1.09
N LYS A 126 19.16 -4.07 -0.24
CA LYS A 126 20.17 -3.41 0.61
C LYS A 126 21.18 -2.64 -0.24
N VAL A 127 21.71 -3.26 -1.30
CA VAL A 127 22.63 -2.59 -2.24
C VAL A 127 21.94 -1.39 -2.91
N GLN A 128 20.71 -1.58 -3.37
CA GLN A 128 19.94 -0.51 -4.03
C GLN A 128 19.69 0.68 -3.08
N TYR A 129 19.34 0.43 -1.82
CA TYR A 129 19.08 1.48 -0.85
C TYR A 129 20.36 2.17 -0.36
N LYS A 130 21.48 1.45 -0.20
CA LYS A 130 22.78 2.06 0.14
C LYS A 130 23.27 3.00 -0.97
N THR A 131 23.00 2.66 -2.22
CA THR A 131 23.36 3.49 -3.38
C THR A 131 22.42 4.69 -3.54
N PHE A 132 21.24 4.65 -2.93
CA PHE A 132 20.24 5.70 -3.04
C PHE A 132 20.63 6.93 -2.20
N LYS A 133 21.06 8.01 -2.87
CA LYS A 133 21.31 9.31 -2.22
C LYS A 133 19.98 10.06 -1.99
N PRO A 134 19.53 10.26 -0.73
CA PRO A 134 18.32 11.02 -0.45
C PRO A 134 18.55 12.50 -0.82
N GLY A 135 18.02 12.91 -1.96
CA GLY A 135 18.21 14.27 -2.49
C GLY A 135 18.04 14.36 -4.01
N PHE A 136 18.30 13.27 -4.73
CA PHE A 136 18.03 13.21 -6.16
C PHE A 136 16.56 12.84 -6.42
N ARG A 137 15.80 13.77 -7.00
CA ARG A 137 14.43 13.53 -7.48
C ARG A 137 14.45 12.37 -8.47
N ARG A 138 13.99 11.19 -8.02
CA ARG A 138 13.86 9.93 -8.78
C ARG A 138 15.17 9.51 -9.48
N PRO A 139 15.75 8.34 -9.13
CA PRO A 139 16.77 7.75 -9.98
C PRO A 139 16.19 7.65 -11.39
N ILE A 140 16.84 8.29 -12.36
CA ILE A 140 16.66 7.89 -13.75
C ILE A 140 17.23 6.47 -13.76
N LEU A 141 16.34 5.49 -13.67
CA LEU A 141 16.68 4.10 -13.90
C LEU A 141 17.17 4.07 -15.34
N ASN A 142 18.50 4.17 -15.49
CA ASN A 142 19.16 3.92 -16.74
C ASN A 142 18.60 2.60 -17.23
N GLN A 143 17.99 2.69 -18.40
CA GLN A 143 17.57 1.57 -19.22
C GLN A 143 18.64 0.49 -19.06
N THR A 144 18.30 -0.60 -18.38
CA THR A 144 19.01 -1.86 -18.58
C THR A 144 19.17 -2.00 -20.08
N GLU A 145 20.41 -2.02 -20.54
CA GLU A 145 20.79 -2.10 -21.95
C GLU A 145 19.83 -3.04 -22.65
N GLY A 146 19.15 -2.49 -23.67
CA GLY A 146 18.10 -3.19 -24.36
C GLY A 146 18.55 -4.58 -24.80
N SER A 147 17.64 -5.54 -24.68
CA SER A 147 17.47 -6.51 -25.75
C SER A 147 17.66 -5.79 -27.08
N LYS A 148 18.79 -6.04 -27.72
CA LYS A 148 19.00 -5.76 -29.14
C LYS A 148 18.02 -6.64 -29.91
N ILE A 149 16.78 -6.18 -30.04
CA ILE A 149 15.99 -6.51 -31.23
C ILE A 149 16.54 -5.55 -32.29
N PRO A 150 17.24 -6.05 -33.33
CA PRO A 150 17.72 -5.18 -34.39
C PRO A 150 16.51 -4.50 -35.05
N PRO A 151 16.55 -3.18 -35.29
CA PRO A 151 15.50 -2.50 -36.04
C PRO A 151 15.42 -3.08 -37.46
N PRO A 152 14.22 -3.12 -38.08
CA PRO A 152 14.11 -3.44 -39.50
C PRO A 152 14.93 -2.42 -40.30
N VAL A 153 15.84 -2.96 -41.11
CA VAL A 153 16.75 -2.22 -41.98
C VAL A 153 15.93 -1.43 -43.00
N LEU A 154 15.89 -0.12 -42.85
CA LEU A 154 15.51 0.80 -43.92
C LEU A 154 16.80 1.31 -44.63
N PRO A 155 16.82 1.38 -45.96
CA PRO A 155 18.01 1.74 -46.73
C PRO A 155 18.42 3.21 -46.49
N GLN A 156 19.70 3.40 -46.19
CA GLN A 156 20.32 4.71 -45.95
C GLN A 156 20.80 5.35 -47.26
N ASN A 157 20.57 6.65 -47.40
CA ASN A 157 21.21 7.53 -48.38
C ASN A 157 22.42 8.26 -47.76
N PRO A 158 23.44 8.62 -48.55
CA PRO A 158 24.74 9.06 -48.05
C PRO A 158 24.84 10.57 -47.72
N ALA A 159 25.53 10.82 -46.60
CA ALA A 159 26.54 11.84 -46.29
C ALA A 159 26.30 13.33 -46.59
N GLN A 160 26.43 14.17 -45.54
CA GLN A 160 27.20 15.42 -45.56
C GLN A 160 27.46 15.98 -44.12
N PRO A 161 28.38 16.95 -43.90
CA PRO A 161 29.51 16.81 -42.97
C PRO A 161 29.49 17.74 -41.73
N GLN A 162 30.44 17.46 -40.83
CA GLN A 162 30.71 18.07 -39.52
C GLN A 162 31.41 19.44 -39.55
N ASN A 163 31.16 20.28 -38.52
CA ASN A 163 32.10 21.10 -37.71
C ASN A 163 31.43 22.38 -37.13
N PRO A 164 32.04 23.17 -36.22
CA PRO A 164 32.74 22.82 -34.97
C PRO A 164 32.32 23.71 -33.76
N THR A 165 32.89 23.39 -32.61
CA THR A 165 32.92 23.98 -31.26
C THR A 165 33.03 25.52 -31.13
N LYS A 166 32.36 26.14 -30.13
CA LYS A 166 32.85 27.32 -29.36
C LYS A 166 32.04 27.60 -28.06
N PRO A 167 32.46 28.50 -27.13
CA PRO A 167 32.66 28.19 -25.72
C PRO A 167 31.74 28.96 -24.74
N GLN A 168 31.82 28.58 -23.47
CA GLN A 168 31.20 29.25 -22.31
C GLN A 168 31.76 30.67 -22.06
N PRO A 169 30.97 31.52 -21.38
CA PRO A 169 31.54 32.49 -20.43
C PRO A 169 30.99 32.34 -19.01
N ALA A 170 31.82 32.77 -18.08
CA ALA A 170 31.68 32.72 -16.64
C ALA A 170 31.14 34.03 -16.02
N ALA A 171 30.76 33.90 -14.74
CA ALA A 171 30.75 34.89 -13.67
C ALA A 171 29.60 35.92 -13.57
N ALA A 172 28.95 35.94 -12.40
CA ALA A 172 28.85 37.15 -11.56
C ALA A 172 28.41 36.79 -10.12
N LYS A 173 29.14 37.35 -9.15
CA LYS A 173 28.83 37.46 -7.71
C LYS A 173 27.77 38.55 -7.50
N VAL A 174 26.86 38.37 -6.53
CA VAL A 174 26.20 39.49 -5.83
C VAL A 174 26.06 39.12 -4.34
N LEU A 175 26.65 39.98 -3.50
CA LEU A 175 26.46 40.08 -2.05
C LEU A 175 25.12 40.76 -1.73
N GLY A 176 24.56 40.47 -0.56
CA GLY A 176 23.49 41.26 0.05
C GLY A 176 23.09 40.67 1.40
N ASP A 177 23.74 41.17 2.45
CA ASP A 177 23.33 41.06 3.86
C ASP A 177 22.01 41.80 4.07
N ASP A 178 21.13 41.29 4.94
CA ASP A 178 20.28 42.13 5.81
C ASP A 178 19.69 41.31 6.96
N ASP A 179 20.04 41.76 8.16
CA ASP A 179 19.62 41.32 9.48
C ASP A 179 18.22 41.88 9.87
N LYS A 180 17.74 41.43 11.05
CA LYS A 180 16.74 42.05 11.97
C LYS A 180 15.32 41.40 12.01
N PRO A 181 14.55 41.56 13.12
CA PRO A 181 14.64 40.71 14.32
C PRO A 181 13.30 40.09 14.76
N LYS A 182 13.43 39.16 15.73
CA LYS A 182 12.44 38.62 16.68
C LYS A 182 11.27 39.55 17.07
N GLU A 183 10.06 38.98 17.09
CA GLU A 183 9.00 39.39 18.01
C GLU A 183 8.21 38.15 18.50
N GLU A 184 8.07 38.04 19.82
CA GLU A 184 7.33 37.01 20.57
C GLU A 184 5.97 37.58 21.06
N PRO A 185 5.03 36.73 21.54
CA PRO A 185 3.59 36.91 21.37
C PRO A 185 2.90 37.66 22.53
N LYS A 186 1.69 38.16 22.25
CA LYS A 186 0.69 38.54 23.27
C LYS A 186 -0.61 37.75 23.11
N PRO A 187 -1.29 37.42 24.22
CA PRO A 187 -2.60 36.77 24.24
C PRO A 187 -3.75 37.78 24.40
N ALA A 188 -4.95 37.46 23.90
CA ALA A 188 -6.24 37.89 24.45
C ALA A 188 -7.41 37.24 23.68
N ASP A 189 -8.33 36.63 24.45
CA ASP A 189 -9.80 36.68 24.38
C ASP A 189 -10.49 36.30 23.04
N GLY A 190 -11.40 35.33 22.98
CA GLY A 190 -12.59 35.23 23.82
C GLY A 190 -13.79 35.80 23.06
N ASN A 191 -14.36 35.05 22.11
CA ASN A 191 -15.75 35.28 21.69
C ASN A 191 -16.40 34.04 21.07
N SER A 192 -17.50 33.63 21.69
CA SER A 192 -18.41 32.56 21.30
C SER A 192 -19.49 33.14 20.40
N GLU A 193 -19.51 32.76 19.11
CA GLU A 193 -20.61 33.07 18.21
C GLU A 193 -21.09 31.81 17.49
N ALA A 194 -22.38 31.53 17.66
CA ALA A 194 -23.06 30.34 17.18
C ALA A 194 -23.13 30.32 15.65
N ARG A 195 -22.52 29.30 15.02
CA ARG A 195 -22.68 29.03 13.59
C ARG A 195 -23.98 28.27 13.31
N PRO A 196 -24.78 28.68 12.31
CA PRO A 196 -25.94 27.93 11.85
C PRO A 196 -25.55 26.58 11.23
N LEU A 197 -26.38 25.57 11.47
CA LEU A 197 -26.31 24.23 10.87
C LEU A 197 -26.35 24.31 9.33
N PRO A 198 -25.46 23.61 8.60
CA PRO A 198 -25.59 23.46 7.16
C PRO A 198 -26.75 22.53 6.80
N ALA A 199 -27.51 22.95 5.79
CA ALA A 199 -28.65 22.26 5.20
C ALA A 199 -28.31 20.85 4.64
N PRO A 200 -29.32 19.97 4.49
CA PRO A 200 -29.12 18.58 4.05
C PRO A 200 -28.63 18.51 2.59
N ILE A 201 -27.50 17.83 2.40
CA ILE A 201 -26.94 17.51 1.09
C ILE A 201 -27.79 16.41 0.46
N LYS A 202 -28.43 16.72 -0.67
CA LYS A 202 -29.14 15.74 -1.51
C LYS A 202 -28.15 14.71 -2.09
N PRO A 203 -28.47 13.41 -2.14
CA PRO A 203 -27.61 12.42 -2.79
C PRO A 203 -27.64 12.63 -4.30
N ALA A 204 -26.49 12.95 -4.88
CA ALA A 204 -26.30 13.05 -6.32
C ALA A 204 -25.86 11.70 -6.90
N ASN A 205 -26.74 11.15 -7.72
CA ASN A 205 -26.50 10.33 -8.91
C ASN A 205 -25.83 8.95 -8.77
N ASP A 206 -26.69 7.95 -8.99
CA ASP A 206 -26.38 6.71 -9.71
C ASP A 206 -25.59 6.98 -11.00
N ARG A 207 -24.44 6.29 -11.15
CA ARG A 207 -23.92 5.91 -12.46
C ARG A 207 -23.38 4.47 -12.41
N PRO A 208 -23.85 3.59 -13.32
CA PRO A 208 -23.46 2.20 -13.37
C PRO A 208 -22.19 1.99 -14.21
N PHE A 209 -21.29 1.16 -13.67
CA PHE A 209 -20.16 0.47 -14.31
C PHE A 209 -19.16 1.27 -15.17
N GLY A 210 -18.07 1.69 -14.53
CA GLY A 210 -16.78 1.97 -15.17
C GLY A 210 -15.65 1.57 -14.22
N ILE A 211 -14.90 0.53 -14.60
CA ILE A 211 -13.78 -0.01 -13.82
C ILE A 211 -12.63 1.01 -13.80
N ARG A 212 -12.32 1.56 -12.62
CA ARG A 212 -11.04 2.20 -12.31
C ARG A 212 -10.38 1.42 -11.16
N PRO A 213 -9.28 0.69 -11.36
CA PRO A 213 -8.53 0.11 -10.27
C PRO A 213 -7.60 1.19 -9.67
N GLU A 214 -8.19 2.21 -9.04
CA GLU A 214 -7.45 3.20 -8.23
C GLU A 214 -8.18 3.61 -6.93
N SER A 215 -9.27 2.93 -6.57
CA SER A 215 -9.94 3.10 -5.27
C SER A 215 -9.73 1.89 -4.37
N GLY A 216 -8.47 1.51 -4.17
CA GLY A 216 -8.11 0.88 -2.91
C GLY A 216 -8.44 1.88 -1.80
N ILE A 217 -9.32 1.50 -0.87
CA ILE A 217 -9.55 2.20 0.38
C ILE A 217 -8.17 2.62 0.91
N ARG A 218 -7.91 3.93 0.84
CA ARG A 218 -6.68 4.51 1.34
C ARG A 218 -6.74 4.36 2.85
N ASP A 219 -6.07 3.34 3.39
CA ASP A 219 -5.66 3.35 4.79
C ASP A 219 -4.77 4.58 4.98
N ASN A 220 -5.37 5.70 5.38
CA ASN A 220 -4.71 6.98 5.64
C ASN A 220 -3.68 6.89 6.78
N ARG A 221 -3.50 5.72 7.40
CA ARG A 221 -2.49 5.48 8.43
C ARG A 221 -1.06 5.35 7.88
N LEU A 222 -0.86 5.44 6.56
CA LEU A 222 0.46 5.33 5.92
C LEU A 222 0.76 6.44 4.90
N GLN A 223 0.05 7.57 4.97
CA GLN A 223 0.54 8.80 4.35
C GLN A 223 1.56 9.43 5.30
N PHE A 224 2.84 9.13 5.08
CA PHE A 224 3.91 9.97 5.62
C PHE A 224 3.90 11.29 4.84
N PRO A 225 3.64 12.44 5.47
CA PRO A 225 3.63 13.71 4.76
C PRO A 225 5.04 13.99 4.20
N GLY A 226 5.12 14.22 2.89
CA GLY A 226 6.32 14.74 2.23
C GLY A 226 7.23 13.76 1.49
N MET A 227 7.10 12.43 1.66
CA MET A 227 7.89 11.46 0.89
C MET A 227 7.03 10.30 0.39
N ARG A 228 6.56 10.39 -0.86
CA ARG A 228 6.20 9.17 -1.60
C ARG A 228 7.45 8.29 -1.60
N MET A 229 7.33 7.06 -1.10
CA MET A 229 8.38 6.05 -1.26
C MET A 229 8.90 6.14 -2.70
N PRO A 230 10.22 6.23 -2.93
CA PRO A 230 10.74 6.23 -4.28
C PRO A 230 10.30 4.90 -4.91
N PHE A 231 9.24 4.92 -5.72
CA PHE A 231 8.68 3.76 -6.41
C PHE A 231 9.67 3.15 -7.43
N GLY A 232 10.94 3.58 -7.42
CA GLY A 232 12.07 2.98 -8.12
C GLY A 232 12.50 1.61 -7.58
N LEU A 233 11.74 1.01 -6.66
CA LEU A 233 11.88 -0.39 -6.24
C LEU A 233 11.26 -1.37 -7.25
N GLY A 234 10.72 -0.83 -8.34
CA GLY A 234 10.22 -1.59 -9.47
C GLY A 234 11.17 -2.65 -10.05
N PRO A 235 12.49 -2.42 -10.23
CA PRO A 235 13.31 -3.38 -10.99
C PRO A 235 13.47 -4.72 -10.24
N VAL A 236 13.86 -4.70 -8.96
CA VAL A 236 14.12 -5.94 -8.20
C VAL A 236 12.87 -6.83 -8.12
N CYS A 237 11.70 -6.26 -7.83
CA CYS A 237 10.47 -7.05 -7.73
C CYS A 237 9.86 -7.42 -9.10
N LYS A 238 10.26 -6.77 -10.20
CA LYS A 238 9.77 -7.12 -11.55
C LYS A 238 10.41 -8.38 -12.10
N GLU A 239 11.64 -8.70 -11.69
CA GLU A 239 12.37 -9.91 -12.08
C GLU A 239 11.73 -11.19 -11.54
N LEU A 240 10.89 -11.08 -10.51
CA LEU A 240 10.23 -12.22 -9.87
C LEU A 240 8.95 -12.65 -10.58
N PRO A 241 8.57 -13.94 -10.44
CA PRO A 241 7.28 -14.43 -10.91
C PRO A 241 6.15 -13.62 -10.29
N PRO A 242 5.02 -13.42 -11.00
CA PRO A 242 3.89 -12.62 -10.52
C PRO A 242 3.39 -13.05 -9.14
N GLU A 243 3.52 -14.34 -8.83
CA GLU A 243 3.16 -14.96 -7.56
C GLU A 243 4.05 -14.51 -6.39
N SER A 244 5.29 -14.09 -6.60
CA SER A 244 6.18 -13.66 -5.51
C SER A 244 6.35 -12.14 -5.43
N ARG A 245 5.72 -11.38 -6.33
CA ARG A 245 5.84 -9.92 -6.36
C ARG A 245 5.31 -9.24 -5.10
N MET A 246 4.20 -9.73 -4.55
CA MET A 246 3.66 -9.18 -3.31
C MET A 246 4.58 -9.49 -2.12
N ALA A 247 5.17 -10.69 -2.05
CA ALA A 247 6.21 -11.01 -1.07
C ALA A 247 7.41 -10.06 -1.18
N CYS A 248 7.91 -9.79 -2.39
CA CYS A 248 8.99 -8.84 -2.62
C CYS A 248 8.67 -7.42 -2.15
N HIS A 249 7.46 -6.92 -2.40
CA HIS A 249 7.04 -5.60 -1.91
C HIS A 249 7.00 -5.53 -0.37
N ILE A 250 6.59 -6.61 0.29
CA ILE A 250 6.60 -6.72 1.76
C ILE A 250 8.05 -6.71 2.27
N ILE A 251 8.93 -7.52 1.68
CA ILE A 251 10.36 -7.60 2.02
C ILE A 251 11.01 -6.22 1.84
N SER A 252 10.80 -5.57 0.69
CA SER A 252 11.30 -4.23 0.40
C SER A 252 10.93 -3.21 1.47
N ARG A 253 9.68 -3.22 1.93
CA ARG A 253 9.25 -2.32 3.00
C ARG A 253 9.92 -2.63 4.34
N SER A 254 10.14 -3.91 4.64
CA SER A 254 10.84 -4.34 5.86
C SER A 254 12.29 -3.89 5.85
N VAL A 255 13.02 -4.17 4.76
CA VAL A 255 14.43 -3.77 4.57
C VAL A 255 14.57 -2.25 4.67
N TYR A 256 13.70 -1.49 3.99
CA TYR A 256 13.73 -0.03 4.07
C TYR A 256 13.50 0.50 5.50
N LYS A 257 12.57 -0.12 6.24
CA LYS A 257 12.32 0.24 7.65
C LYS A 257 13.53 -0.05 8.52
N GLY A 258 14.18 -1.21 8.35
CA GLY A 258 15.42 -1.58 9.06
C GLY A 258 16.53 -0.57 8.84
N LEU A 259 16.81 -0.24 7.57
CA LEU A 259 17.83 0.77 7.20
C LEU A 259 17.53 2.16 7.79
N ARG A 260 16.27 2.60 7.77
CA ARG A 260 15.87 3.88 8.38
C ARG A 260 16.07 3.93 9.89
N LEU A 261 16.01 2.78 10.56
CA LEU A 261 16.24 2.65 11.99
C LEU A 261 17.72 2.38 12.32
N GLY A 262 18.61 2.34 11.31
CA GLY A 262 20.02 2.01 11.52
C GLY A 262 20.25 0.57 11.96
N LYS A 263 19.31 -0.33 11.66
CA LYS A 263 19.43 -1.76 11.98
C LYS A 263 20.02 -2.51 10.79
N ASP A 264 21.23 -3.05 10.98
CA ASP A 264 21.90 -3.92 10.01
C ASP A 264 21.55 -5.39 10.27
N GLU A 265 20.28 -5.76 10.07
CA GLU A 265 19.80 -7.14 10.19
C GLU A 265 20.28 -7.99 9.00
N THR A 266 20.63 -9.26 9.21
CA THR A 266 21.04 -10.16 8.12
C THR A 266 19.82 -10.56 7.25
N PRO A 267 20.02 -10.99 5.98
CA PRO A 267 18.92 -11.52 5.16
C PRO A 267 18.15 -12.64 5.84
N GLU A 268 18.86 -13.54 6.51
CA GLU A 268 18.33 -14.67 7.26
C GLU A 268 17.36 -14.17 8.35
N GLU A 269 17.79 -13.19 9.15
CA GLU A 269 17.00 -12.61 10.22
C GLU A 269 15.74 -11.92 9.69
N ILE A 270 15.87 -11.13 8.63
CA ILE A 270 14.73 -10.41 8.02
C ILE A 270 13.71 -11.43 7.49
N CYS A 271 14.16 -12.43 6.72
CA CYS A 271 13.29 -13.44 6.14
C CYS A 271 12.62 -14.29 7.23
N LYS A 272 13.37 -14.71 8.25
CA LYS A 272 12.84 -15.46 9.40
C LYS A 272 11.79 -14.66 10.16
N ASN A 273 12.08 -13.39 10.49
CA ASN A 273 11.14 -12.51 11.17
C ASN A 273 9.86 -12.28 10.34
N LEU A 274 9.98 -12.06 9.03
CA LEU A 274 8.81 -11.90 8.15
C LEU A 274 7.95 -13.17 8.06
N ASN A 275 8.56 -14.35 8.20
CA ASN A 275 7.86 -15.63 8.24
C ASN A 275 7.16 -15.84 9.60
N GLU A 276 7.86 -15.60 10.70
CA GLU A 276 7.33 -15.70 12.07
C GLU A 276 6.15 -14.75 12.31
N THR A 277 6.26 -13.52 11.81
CA THR A 277 5.18 -12.51 11.85
C THR A 277 4.10 -12.75 10.80
N ARG A 278 4.22 -13.82 10.00
CA ARG A 278 3.25 -14.21 8.95
C ARG A 278 2.96 -13.10 7.95
N TYR A 279 3.96 -12.28 7.62
CA TYR A 279 3.83 -11.32 6.52
C TYR A 279 4.03 -12.00 5.17
N ILE A 280 4.96 -12.96 5.12
CA ILE A 280 5.22 -13.87 4.00
C ILE A 280 5.19 -15.32 4.52
N LYS A 281 5.13 -16.29 3.61
CA LYS A 281 5.31 -17.70 3.92
C LYS A 281 6.55 -18.19 3.17
N LEU A 282 7.56 -18.64 3.90
CA LEU A 282 8.73 -19.28 3.30
C LEU A 282 8.37 -20.72 2.88
N ILE A 283 8.76 -21.09 1.66
CA ILE A 283 8.69 -22.45 1.12
C ILE A 283 10.10 -23.03 1.04
#